data_AF-A0A6A7LUB1-F1
#
_entry.id   AF-A0A6A7LUB1-F1
#
_cell.length_a   1.000
_cell.length_b   1.000
_cell.length_c   1.000
_cell.angle_alpha   90.00
_cell.angle_beta   90.00
_cell.angle_gamma   90.00
#
_symmetry.space_group_name_H-M   'P 1'
#
loop_
_entity.id
_entity.type
_entity.pdbx_description
1 polymer ?
#
loop_
_entity_poly.entity_id
_entity_poly.type
_entity_poly.pdbx_seq_one_letter_code
_entity_poly.pdbx_strand_id
1 'polypeptide(L)'
;MQHYDDVEALALLRPLVHASAERLGAQRFSTKRLIDELRSTPDGQTAYRDALEAIERQGAPPHMALHVVHGQVIPELLRRSGLVRFAGYIHGEPEEDDGYGVPSWWRKQ
;
A
#
# COMPACT_ATOMS: atom_id res chain seq x y z
N MET A 1 2.17 -2.81 -21.95
CA MET A 1 2.01 -2.23 -20.60
C MET A 1 3.39 -1.77 -20.17
N GLN A 2 3.56 -0.47 -19.90
CA GLN A 2 4.84 0.07 -19.43
C GLN A 2 5.07 -0.44 -18.01
N HIS A 3 6.25 -0.99 -17.75
CA HIS A 3 6.63 -1.46 -16.42
C HIS A 3 7.44 -0.35 -15.75
N TYR A 4 6.97 0.13 -14.60
CA TYR A 4 7.69 1.07 -13.76
C TYR A 4 8.46 0.28 -12.70
N ASP A 5 9.72 0.62 -12.49
CA ASP A 5 10.54 0.04 -11.44
C ASP A 5 10.01 0.53 -10.08
N ASP A 6 9.74 -0.39 -9.16
CA ASP A 6 9.19 -0.10 -7.84
C ASP A 6 10.21 -0.27 -6.71
N VAL A 7 11.48 -0.55 -7.01
CA VAL A 7 12.53 -0.80 -6.01
C VAL A 7 12.69 0.36 -5.03
N GLU A 8 12.68 1.60 -5.51
CA GLU A 8 12.79 2.79 -4.65
C GLU A 8 11.53 2.97 -3.78
N ALA A 9 10.35 2.82 -4.37
CA ALA A 9 9.08 2.90 -3.63
C ALA A 9 8.99 1.81 -2.54
N LEU A 10 9.43 0.59 -2.85
CA LEU A 10 9.54 -0.51 -1.90
C LEU A 10 10.50 -0.16 -0.74
N ALA A 11 11.64 0.46 -1.03
CA ALA A 11 12.62 0.84 -0.02
C ALA A 11 12.08 1.94 0.92
N LEU A 12 11.47 2.98 0.35
CA LEU A 12 10.87 4.09 1.09
C LEU A 12 9.74 3.62 2.02
N LEU A 13 8.85 2.76 1.52
CA LEU A 13 7.64 2.37 2.25
C LEU A 13 7.84 1.21 3.22
N ARG A 14 8.83 0.34 3.03
CA ARG A 14 8.99 -0.89 3.84
C ARG A 14 8.89 -0.68 5.35
N PRO A 15 9.71 0.16 6.00
CA PRO A 15 9.66 0.28 7.47
C PRO A 15 8.31 0.80 7.96
N LEU A 16 7.68 1.68 7.18
CA LEU A 16 6.47 2.38 7.56
C LEU A 16 5.21 1.55 7.30
N VAL A 17 5.18 0.74 6.24
CA VAL A 17 4.10 -0.25 6.01
C VAL A 17 4.07 -1.28 7.14
N HIS A 18 5.23 -1.77 7.58
CA HIS A 18 5.30 -2.71 8.70
C HIS A 18 4.80 -2.08 9.99
N ALA A 19 5.32 -0.90 10.35
CA ALA A 19 4.89 -0.17 11.54
C ALA A 19 3.39 0.14 11.50
N SER A 20 2.83 0.48 10.33
CA SER A 20 1.40 0.77 10.17
C SER A 20 0.54 -0.48 10.34
N ALA A 21 0.96 -1.62 9.77
CA ALA A 21 0.30 -2.89 9.99
C ALA A 21 0.30 -3.28 11.48
N GLU A 22 1.39 -3.04 12.21
CA GLU A 22 1.46 -3.28 13.66
C GLU A 22 0.50 -2.37 14.44
N ARG A 23 0.47 -1.06 14.13
CA ARG A 23 -0.42 -0.08 14.80
C ARG A 23 -1.91 -0.37 14.62
N LEU A 24 -2.32 -0.97 13.50
CA LEU A 24 -3.73 -1.35 13.29
C LEU A 24 -4.19 -2.33 14.37
N GLY A 25 -5.03 -1.91 15.32
CA GLY A 25 -5.49 -2.79 16.39
C GLY A 25 -6.36 -3.98 15.93
N ALA A 26 -6.92 -3.91 14.71
CA ALA A 26 -7.79 -4.94 14.17
C ALA A 26 -7.02 -6.17 13.67
N GLN A 27 -7.53 -7.37 13.98
CA GLN A 27 -6.95 -8.63 13.47
C GLN A 27 -7.07 -8.76 11.95
N ARG A 28 -8.09 -8.12 11.35
CA ARG A 28 -8.32 -8.08 9.90
C ARG A 28 -8.49 -6.64 9.45
N PHE A 29 -7.87 -6.28 8.34
CA PHE A 29 -7.92 -4.92 7.77
C PHE A 29 -7.80 -4.96 6.24
N SER A 30 -8.27 -3.91 5.56
CA SER A 30 -8.16 -3.77 4.11
C SER A 30 -6.85 -3.08 3.71
N THR A 31 -6.47 -3.22 2.44
CA THR A 31 -5.34 -2.44 1.88
C THR A 31 -5.58 -0.93 2.05
N LYS A 32 -6.80 -0.45 1.81
CA LYS A 32 -7.17 0.95 2.03
C LYS A 32 -6.91 1.41 3.47
N ARG A 33 -7.38 0.66 4.47
CA ARG A 33 -7.19 1.03 5.89
C ARG A 33 -5.72 1.08 6.30
N LEU A 34 -4.90 0.18 5.74
CA LEU A 34 -3.45 0.25 5.94
C LEU A 34 -2.86 1.53 5.35
N ILE A 35 -3.29 1.92 4.15
CA ILE A 35 -2.84 3.17 3.51
C ILE A 35 -3.27 4.39 4.33
N ASP A 36 -4.51 4.39 4.84
CA ASP A 36 -5.01 5.44 5.73
C ASP A 36 -4.15 5.52 7.02
N GLU A 37 -3.83 4.38 7.63
CA GLU A 37 -2.97 4.30 8.82
C GLU A 37 -1.50 4.67 8.55
N LEU A 38 -0.98 4.34 7.36
CA LEU A 38 0.34 4.78 6.92
C LEU A 38 0.38 6.31 6.86
N ARG A 39 -0.64 6.91 6.25
CA ARG A 39 -0.72 8.35 6.02
C ARG A 39 -1.16 9.17 7.23
N SER A 40 -1.55 8.51 8.33
CA SER A 40 -1.93 9.19 9.58
C SER A 40 -0.74 9.79 10.33
N THR A 41 0.49 9.40 9.99
CA THR A 41 1.73 9.89 10.59
C THR A 41 2.50 10.83 9.64
N PRO A 42 3.23 11.85 10.12
CA PRO A 42 4.02 12.73 9.26
C PRO A 42 5.06 11.99 8.40
N ASP A 43 5.75 11.02 8.99
CA ASP A 43 6.77 10.22 8.30
C ASP A 43 6.14 9.31 7.24
N GLY A 44 5.02 8.66 7.57
CA GLY A 44 4.29 7.82 6.64
C GLY A 44 3.67 8.59 5.48
N GLN A 45 3.11 9.78 5.73
CA GLN A 45 2.61 10.66 4.67
C GLN A 45 3.74 11.19 3.78
N THR A 46 4.93 11.45 4.35
CA THR A 46 6.12 11.86 3.60
C THR A 46 6.60 10.73 2.70
N ALA A 47 6.83 9.53 3.24
CA ALA A 47 7.27 8.39 2.46
C ALA A 47 6.24 7.95 1.39
N TYR A 48 4.94 8.07 1.68
CA TYR A 48 3.90 7.82 0.69
C TYR A 48 3.99 8.77 -0.51
N ARG A 49 4.17 10.06 -0.28
CA ARG A 49 4.36 11.04 -1.35
C ARG A 49 5.66 10.78 -2.12
N ASP A 50 6.75 10.55 -1.40
CA ASP A 50 8.06 10.31 -2.02
C ASP A 50 8.05 9.02 -2.86
N ALA A 51 7.30 8.00 -2.44
CA ALA A 51 7.10 6.78 -3.23
C ALA A 51 6.31 7.03 -4.52
N LEU A 52 5.28 7.90 -4.49
CA LEU A 52 4.58 8.30 -5.71
C LEU A 52 5.50 9.08 -6.65
N GLU A 53 6.24 10.05 -6.12
CA GLU A 53 7.21 10.85 -6.90
C GLU A 53 8.31 9.96 -7.52
N ALA A 54 8.75 8.91 -6.83
CA ALA A 54 9.71 7.94 -7.38
C ALA A 54 9.17 7.21 -8.63
N ILE A 55 7.88 6.87 -8.66
CA ILE A 55 7.23 6.27 -9.83
C ILE A 55 7.00 7.33 -10.93
N GLU A 56 6.57 8.53 -10.57
CA GLU A 56 6.32 9.64 -11.51
C GLU A 56 7.59 10.09 -12.24
N ARG A 57 8.75 10.11 -11.58
CA ARG A 57 10.06 10.44 -12.21
C ARG A 57 10.44 9.49 -13.36
N GLN A 58 9.81 8.32 -13.43
CA GLN A 58 9.98 7.36 -14.53
C GLN A 58 9.03 7.64 -15.70
N GLY A 59 8.27 8.74 -15.65
CA GLY A 59 7.30 9.14 -16.67
C GLY A 59 5.89 8.57 -16.44
N ALA A 60 5.61 8.01 -15.26
CA ALA A 60 4.25 7.61 -14.92
C ALA A 60 3.36 8.85 -14.70
N PRO A 61 2.17 8.92 -15.30
CA PRO A 61 1.21 9.95 -14.90
C PRO A 61 0.73 9.70 -13.45
N PRO A 62 0.31 10.74 -12.70
CA PRO A 62 0.01 10.61 -11.27
C PRO A 62 -0.98 9.48 -10.90
N HIS A 63 -2.02 9.29 -11.73
CA HIS A 63 -2.97 8.21 -11.51
C HIS A 63 -2.34 6.81 -11.63
N MET A 64 -1.38 6.61 -12.55
CA MET A 64 -0.66 5.34 -12.67
C MET A 64 0.28 5.10 -11.48
N ALA A 65 0.90 6.16 -10.94
CA ALA A 65 1.71 6.04 -9.73
C ALA A 65 0.89 5.52 -8.54
N LEU A 66 -0.35 6.00 -8.38
CA LEU A 66 -1.29 5.47 -7.39
C LEU A 66 -1.59 4.00 -7.61
N HIS A 67 -1.85 3.58 -8.86
CA HIS A 67 -2.10 2.17 -9.18
C HIS A 67 -0.92 1.26 -8.83
N VAL A 68 0.31 1.70 -9.11
CA VAL A 68 1.52 0.96 -8.76
C VAL A 68 1.67 0.86 -7.24
N VAL A 69 1.57 1.97 -6.52
CA VAL A 69 1.76 1.98 -5.06
C VAL A 69 0.69 1.15 -4.34
N HIS A 70 -0.58 1.33 -4.70
CA HIS A 70 -1.71 0.68 -4.03
C HIS A 70 -1.90 -0.78 -4.46
N GLY A 71 -1.73 -1.07 -5.75
CA GLY A 71 -1.98 -2.39 -6.31
C GLY A 71 -0.79 -3.34 -6.27
N GLN A 72 0.43 -2.81 -6.17
CA GLN A 72 1.67 -3.61 -6.28
C GLN A 72 2.56 -3.43 -5.05
N VAL A 73 3.07 -2.22 -4.81
CA VAL A 73 4.11 -1.95 -3.79
C VAL A 73 3.64 -2.32 -2.39
N ILE A 74 2.50 -1.79 -1.94
CA ILE A 74 1.99 -2.02 -0.59
C ILE A 74 1.60 -3.50 -0.39
N PRO A 75 0.82 -4.14 -1.30
CA PRO A 75 0.55 -5.57 -1.21
C PRO A 75 1.80 -6.44 -1.17
N GLU A 76 2.84 -6.07 -1.92
CA GLU A 76 4.11 -6.78 -1.93
C GLU A 76 4.85 -6.68 -0.59
N LEU A 77 4.92 -5.48 -0.02
CA LEU A 77 5.50 -5.28 1.32
C LEU A 77 4.75 -6.09 2.38
N LEU A 78 3.42 -6.11 2.34
CA LEU A 78 2.62 -6.93 3.27
C LEU A 78 2.92 -8.42 3.14
N ARG A 79 3.00 -8.96 1.91
CA ARG A 79 3.36 -10.37 1.67
C ARG A 79 4.76 -10.69 2.20
N ARG A 80 5.71 -9.76 2.05
CA ARG A 80 7.11 -9.92 2.50
C ARG A 80 7.30 -9.71 4.01
N SER A 81 6.34 -9.07 4.68
CA SER A 81 6.47 -8.69 6.10
C SER A 81 6.49 -9.86 7.09
N GLY A 82 5.80 -10.96 6.77
CA GLY A 82 5.52 -12.05 7.72
C GLY A 82 4.50 -11.67 8.83
N LEU A 83 4.09 -10.41 8.94
CA LEU A 83 3.16 -9.92 9.99
C LEU A 83 1.70 -10.28 9.70
N VAL A 84 1.37 -10.41 8.42
CA VAL A 84 0.01 -10.66 7.95
C VAL A 84 0.00 -11.72 6.87
N ARG A 85 -1.20 -12.25 6.61
CA ARG A 85 -1.49 -13.08 5.44
C ARG A 85 -2.60 -12.46 4.60
N PHE A 86 -2.54 -12.66 3.30
CA PHE A 86 -3.64 -12.34 2.39
C PHE A 86 -4.88 -13.16 2.78
N ALA A 87 -6.02 -12.50 2.88
CA ALA A 87 -7.28 -13.07 3.36
C ALA A 87 -8.41 -12.97 2.32
N GLY A 88 -8.08 -12.75 1.05
CA GLY A 88 -9.03 -12.69 -0.06
C GLY A 88 -9.29 -11.27 -0.56
N TYR A 89 -9.92 -11.19 -1.73
CA TYR A 89 -10.40 -9.93 -2.29
C TYR A 89 -11.69 -9.48 -1.59
N ILE A 90 -11.94 -8.18 -1.62
CA ILE A 90 -13.15 -7.57 -1.07
C ILE A 90 -14.18 -7.45 -2.21
N HIS A 91 -15.42 -7.83 -1.94
CA HIS A 91 -16.53 -7.72 -2.88
C HIS A 91 -17.73 -7.08 -2.17
N GLY A 92 -18.36 -6.09 -2.82
CA GLY A 92 -19.59 -5.47 -2.30
C GLY A 92 -19.42 -4.48 -1.13
N GLU A 93 -18.19 -4.11 -0.78
CA GLU A 93 -17.87 -3.08 0.23
C GLU A 93 -17.19 -1.89 -0.46
N PRO A 94 -17.96 -0.96 -1.08
CA PRO A 94 -17.41 0.16 -1.84
C PRO A 94 -16.56 1.13 -1.01
N GLU A 95 -16.76 1.17 0.31
CA GLU A 95 -15.98 1.97 1.24
C GLU A 95 -14.53 1.50 1.42
N GLU A 96 -14.24 0.24 1.09
CA GLU A 96 -12.91 -0.35 1.15
C GLU A 96 -12.19 -0.33 -0.21
N ASP A 97 -12.88 0.14 -1.27
CA ASP A 97 -12.32 0.38 -2.60
C ASP A 97 -11.82 1.83 -2.68
N ASP A 98 -10.51 2.01 -2.90
CA ASP A 98 -9.90 3.32 -3.06
C ASP A 98 -9.78 3.76 -4.53
N GLY A 99 -10.20 2.93 -5.47
CA GLY A 99 -10.15 3.17 -6.91
C GLY A 99 -8.77 2.95 -7.57
N TYR A 100 -7.74 2.58 -6.81
CA TYR A 100 -6.37 2.46 -7.32
C TYR A 100 -5.84 1.02 -7.30
N GLY A 101 -6.53 0.08 -6.69
CA GLY A 101 -6.15 -1.34 -6.72
C GLY A 101 -7.35 -2.26 -6.51
N VAL A 102 -7.14 -3.56 -6.70
CA VAL A 102 -8.17 -4.55 -6.35
C VAL A 102 -8.25 -4.62 -4.82
N PRO A 103 -9.38 -4.24 -4.20
CA PRO A 103 -9.48 -4.17 -2.76
C PRO A 103 -9.29 -5.56 -2.15
N SER A 104 -8.49 -5.62 -1.08
CA SER A 104 -7.97 -6.87 -0.52
C SER A 104 -8.00 -6.86 1.00
N TRP A 105 -8.43 -7.97 1.60
CA TRP A 105 -8.36 -8.23 3.03
C TRP A 105 -7.00 -8.82 3.42
N TRP A 106 -6.50 -8.38 4.57
CA TRP A 106 -5.31 -8.90 5.24
C TRP A 106 -5.66 -9.30 6.66
N ARG A 107 -5.03 -10.37 7.15
CA ARG A 107 -5.22 -10.86 8.52
C ARG A 107 -3.87 -10.98 9.22
N LYS A 108 -3.73 -10.38 10.39
CA LYS A 108 -2.57 -10.55 11.27
C LYS A 108 -2.39 -12.03 11.64
N GLN A 109 -1.13 -12.46 11.69
CA GLN A 109 -0.78 -13.79 12.16
C GLN A 109 -0.99 -13.91 13.68
#